data_AF-A0A8T3RQ86-F1
#
_entry.id   AF-A0A8T3RQ86-F1
#
_cell.length_a   1.000
_cell.length_b   1.000
_cell.length_c   1.000
_cell.angle_alpha   90.00
_cell.angle_beta   90.00
_cell.angle_gamma   90.00
#
_symmetry.space_group_name_H-M   'P 1'
#
loop_
_entity.id
_entity.type
_entity.pdbx_description
1 polymer ?
#
loop_
_entity_poly.entity_id
_entity_poly.type
_entity_poly.pdbx_seq_one_letter_code
_entity_poly.pdbx_strand_id
1 'polypeptide(L)'
;MLTDFTPARFLRNPHVQSVLASLRLRRPFVMRRARELLRASESQVIDCGGGVRLHGYYSGHRRQAEHPDQAAVFPDTLLPGSRESQ
;
A
#
# COMPACT_ATOMS: atom_id res chain seq x y z
N MET A 1 26.18 16.55 12.19
CA MET A 1 26.12 17.46 11.04
C MET A 1 24.99 16.99 10.14
N LEU A 2 23.96 17.81 9.91
CA LEU A 2 22.87 17.47 8.99
C LEU A 2 23.42 17.51 7.56
N THR A 3 23.29 16.42 6.82
CA THR A 3 23.60 16.39 5.38
C THR A 3 22.70 17.38 4.64
N ASP A 4 23.30 18.32 3.92
CA ASP A 4 22.57 19.24 3.05
C ASP A 4 21.80 18.45 1.99
N PHE A 5 20.48 18.63 1.98
CA PHE A 5 19.61 18.03 0.98
C PHE A 5 19.98 18.60 -0.40
N THR A 6 20.62 17.76 -1.22
CA THR A 6 21.06 18.15 -2.55
C THR A 6 20.11 17.54 -3.59
N PRO A 7 19.09 18.28 -4.06
CA PRO A 7 18.14 17.73 -5.03
C PRO A 7 18.85 17.37 -6.34
N ALA A 8 18.32 16.33 -7.00
CA ALA A 8 18.79 15.87 -8.31
C ALA A 8 18.82 17.03 -9.31
N ARG A 9 19.78 17.00 -10.24
CA ARG A 9 20.17 18.14 -11.07
C ARG A 9 19.00 18.83 -11.81
N PHE A 10 17.97 18.08 -12.21
CA PHE A 10 16.75 18.58 -12.86
C PHE A 10 15.68 19.11 -11.90
N LEU A 11 15.69 18.68 -10.64
CA LEU A 11 14.75 19.11 -9.59
C LEU A 11 15.21 20.38 -8.86
N ARG A 12 16.32 20.99 -9.27
CA ARG A 12 16.80 22.27 -8.74
C ARG A 12 16.01 23.48 -9.24
N ASN A 13 15.27 23.32 -10.35
CA ASN A 13 14.45 24.38 -10.91
C ASN A 13 13.01 24.31 -10.34
N PRO A 14 12.53 25.34 -9.63
CA PRO A 14 11.17 25.38 -9.07
C PRO A 14 10.07 25.15 -10.11
N HIS A 15 10.26 25.65 -11.34
CA HIS A 15 9.27 25.48 -12.41
C HIS A 15 9.16 24.03 -12.88
N VAL A 16 10.25 23.27 -12.86
CA VAL A 16 10.23 21.83 -13.19
C VAL A 16 9.46 21.05 -12.14
N GLN A 17 9.59 21.41 -10.86
CA GLN A 17 8.82 20.77 -9.79
C GLN A 17 7.31 21.04 -9.96
N SER A 18 6.91 22.28 -10.24
CA SER A 18 5.50 22.64 -10.49
C SER A 18 4.94 21.95 -11.72
N VAL A 19 5.69 21.93 -12.82
CA VAL A 19 5.31 21.25 -14.06
C VAL A 19 5.18 19.75 -13.80
N LEU A 20 6.17 19.10 -13.18
CA LEU A 20 6.14 17.68 -12.86
C LEU A 20 4.96 17.31 -11.92
N ALA A 21 4.64 18.17 -10.95
CA ALA A 21 3.49 18.00 -10.07
C ALA A 21 2.16 18.12 -10.83
N SER A 22 2.09 19.00 -11.82
CA SER A 22 0.92 19.19 -12.70
C SER A 22 0.82 18.18 -13.85
N LEU A 23 1.90 17.45 -14.15
CA LEU A 23 1.92 16.47 -15.24
C LEU A 23 0.98 15.30 -14.91
N ARG A 24 -0.09 15.19 -15.70
CA ARG A 24 -1.09 14.11 -15.63
C ARG A 24 -0.50 12.71 -15.88
N LEU A 25 0.78 12.62 -16.26
CA LEU A 25 1.52 11.37 -16.44
C LEU A 25 1.86 10.65 -15.12
N ARG A 26 1.67 11.31 -13.96
CA ARG A 26 1.77 10.66 -12.64
C ARG A 26 0.82 9.46 -12.52
N ARG A 27 -0.41 9.57 -13.00
CA ARG A 27 -1.44 8.53 -12.83
C ARG A 27 -1.05 7.18 -13.47
N PRO A 28 -0.73 7.08 -14.77
CA PRO A 28 -0.34 5.81 -15.36
C PRO A 28 0.95 5.24 -14.74
N PHE A 29 1.90 6.10 -14.34
CA PHE A 29 3.13 5.66 -13.70
C PHE A 29 2.91 5.08 -12.29
N VAL A 30 2.08 5.73 -11.48
CA VAL A 30 1.67 5.23 -10.16
C VAL A 30 0.90 3.94 -10.31
N MET A 31 -0.05 3.85 -11.25
CA MET A 31 -0.82 2.64 -11.50
C MET A 31 0.06 1.47 -11.96
N ARG A 32 1.10 1.75 -12.76
CA ARG A 32 2.08 0.72 -13.15
C ARG A 32 2.83 0.16 -11.94
N ARG A 33 3.26 1.03 -11.01
CA ARG A 33 3.97 0.63 -9.79
C ARG A 33 3.05 -0.06 -8.78
N ALA A 34 1.82 0.40 -8.64
CA ALA A 34 0.83 -0.18 -7.73
C ALA A 34 0.24 -1.49 -8.26
N ARG A 35 0.52 -1.89 -9.50
CA ARG A 35 -0.08 -3.09 -10.12
C ARG A 35 0.16 -4.36 -9.31
N GLU A 36 1.35 -4.56 -8.78
CA GLU A 36 1.67 -5.75 -7.97
C GLU A 36 0.96 -5.72 -6.61
N LEU A 37 0.95 -4.55 -5.95
CA LEU A 37 0.21 -4.33 -4.71
C LEU A 37 -1.27 -4.64 -4.88
N LEU A 38 -1.89 -4.08 -5.93
CA LEU A 38 -3.31 -4.29 -6.24
C LEU A 38 -3.61 -5.75 -6.59
N ARG A 39 -2.68 -6.44 -7.28
CA ARG A 39 -2.82 -7.88 -7.57
C ARG A 39 -2.75 -8.75 -6.32
N ALA A 40 -1.97 -8.34 -5.33
CA ALA A 40 -1.84 -9.02 -4.04
C ALA A 40 -2.87 -8.55 -2.99
N SER A 41 -3.75 -7.61 -3.35
CA SER A 41 -4.75 -7.06 -2.42
C SER A 41 -6.02 -7.91 -2.46
N GLU A 42 -6.40 -8.43 -1.30
CA GLU A 42 -7.60 -9.23 -1.11
C GLU A 42 -8.63 -8.46 -0.27
N SER A 43 -9.89 -8.48 -0.69
CA SER A 43 -10.98 -7.87 0.07
C SER A 43 -11.24 -8.65 1.35
N GLN A 44 -11.24 -7.98 2.50
CA GLN A 44 -11.56 -8.57 3.79
C GLN A 44 -12.68 -7.79 4.48
N VAL A 45 -13.54 -8.52 5.18
CA VAL A 45 -14.58 -7.96 6.03
C VAL A 45 -14.35 -8.49 7.43
N ILE A 46 -14.08 -7.58 8.37
CA ILE A 46 -13.83 -7.89 9.77
C ILE A 46 -15.10 -7.55 10.56
N ASP A 47 -15.60 -8.51 11.32
CA ASP A 47 -16.66 -8.25 12.30
C ASP A 47 -16.03 -7.61 13.55
N CYS A 48 -16.42 -6.37 13.84
CA CYS A 48 -15.95 -5.62 15.00
C CYS A 48 -16.86 -5.81 16.23
N GLY A 49 -17.88 -6.66 16.12
CA GLY A 49 -18.89 -6.84 17.15
C GLY A 49 -19.91 -5.69 17.17
N GLY A 50 -20.97 -5.85 17.97
CA GLY A 50 -22.03 -4.83 18.08
C GLY A 50 -22.79 -4.55 16.78
N GLY A 51 -22.75 -5.48 15.81
CA GLY A 51 -23.34 -5.32 14.48
C GLY A 51 -22.52 -4.46 13.52
N VAL A 52 -21.29 -4.06 13.88
CA VAL A 52 -20.41 -3.25 13.05
C VAL A 52 -19.47 -4.15 12.25
N ARG A 53 -19.44 -3.95 10.93
CA ARG A 53 -18.51 -4.64 10.01
C ARG A 53 -17.57 -3.63 9.35
N LEU A 54 -16.28 -3.93 9.34
CA LEU A 54 -15.25 -3.15 8.67
C LEU A 54 -14.85 -3.83 7.36
N HIS A 55 -14.98 -3.13 6.24
CA HIS A 55 -14.49 -3.59 4.95
C HIS A 55 -13.15 -2.93 4.62
N GLY A 56 -12.19 -3.73 4.14
CA GLY A 56 -10.89 -3.26 3.73
C GLY A 56 -10.23 -4.16 2.71
N TYR A 57 -9.05 -3.76 2.24
CA TYR A 57 -8.20 -4.57 1.38
C TYR A 57 -6.89 -4.86 2.11
N TYR A 58 -6.50 -6.12 2.15
CA TYR A 58 -5.25 -6.57 2.74
C TYR A 58 -4.29 -7.02 1.65
N SER A 59 -3.06 -6.51 1.67
CA SER A 59 -1.97 -7.02 0.83
C SER A 59 -0.83 -7.44 1.74
N GLY A 60 -0.58 -8.74 1.80
CA GLY A 60 0.52 -9.29 2.60
C GLY A 60 1.86 -8.81 2.06
N HIS A 61 2.66 -8.18 2.92
CA HIS A 61 4.07 -8.00 2.60
C HIS A 61 4.76 -9.35 2.78
N ARG A 62 5.62 -9.75 1.83
CA ARG A 62 6.45 -10.94 2.01
C ARG A 62 7.38 -10.67 3.20
N ARG A 63 7.09 -11.28 4.37
CA ARG A 63 7.98 -11.24 5.53
C ARG A 63 9.37 -11.64 5.03
N GLN A 64 10.33 -10.72 5.06
CA GLN A 64 11.73 -11.13 5.15
C GLN A 64 11.83 -11.86 6.48
N ALA A 65 12.09 -13.17 6.40
CA ALA A 65 11.91 -14.10 7.50
C ALA A 65 12.97 -13.95 8.58
N GLU A 66 13.23 -12.76 9.14
CA GLU A 66 14.26 -12.56 10.16
C GLU A 66 13.88 -11.43 11.13
N HIS A 67 12.84 -11.65 11.95
CA HIS A 67 12.81 -11.26 13.38
C HIS A 67 11.61 -11.92 14.07
N PRO A 68 11.83 -12.79 15.08
CA PRO A 68 10.79 -13.65 15.67
C PRO A 68 9.70 -12.93 16.48
N ASP A 69 9.74 -11.60 16.60
CA ASP A 69 8.89 -10.84 17.52
C ASP A 69 7.64 -10.19 16.85
N GLN A 70 7.50 -10.29 15.52
CA GLN A 70 6.39 -9.65 14.77
C GLN A 70 5.32 -10.63 14.26
N ALA A 71 5.26 -11.84 14.83
CA ALA A 71 4.35 -12.88 14.36
C ALA A 71 2.88 -12.67 14.80
N ALA A 72 2.58 -11.77 15.73
CA ALA A 72 1.31 -11.82 16.48
C ALA A 72 0.35 -10.63 16.29
N VAL A 73 0.48 -9.79 15.25
CA VAL A 73 -0.45 -8.64 15.09
C VAL A 73 -1.67 -8.98 14.22
N PHE A 74 -1.58 -9.97 13.35
CA PHE A 74 -2.71 -10.44 12.55
C PHE A 74 -2.77 -11.97 12.66
N PRO A 75 -3.72 -12.53 13.42
CA PRO A 75 -3.85 -13.98 13.50
C PRO A 75 -4.17 -14.53 12.11
N ASP A 76 -3.42 -15.55 11.68
CA ASP A 76 -3.65 -16.40 10.49
C ASP A 76 -5.04 -17.11 10.52
N THR A 77 -5.85 -16.85 11.54
CA THR A 77 -7.13 -17.50 11.84
C THR A 77 -8.34 -16.80 11.20
N LEU A 78 -8.15 -15.75 10.39
CA LEU A 78 -9.27 -15.03 9.75
C LEU A 78 -9.60 -15.54 8.33
N LEU A 79 -9.51 -16.85 8.12
CA LEU A 79 -10.23 -17.56 7.06
C LEU A 79 -11.15 -18.57 7.75
N PRO A 80 -12.48 -18.39 7.66
CA PRO A 80 -13.18 -19.05 6.55
C PRO A 80 -14.39 -18.27 5.97
N GLY A 81 -14.65 -18.50 4.67
CA GLY A 81 -15.95 -18.28 3.99
C GLY A 81 -16.25 -16.81 3.62
N SER A 82 -16.81 -16.46 2.47
CA SER A 82 -17.69 -17.21 1.58
C SER A 82 -17.55 -16.68 0.14
N ARG A 83 -17.31 -17.60 -0.80
CA ARG A 83 -17.82 -17.45 -2.16
C ARG A 83 -19.34 -17.45 -2.04
N GLU A 84 -19.99 -16.33 -2.33
CA GLU A 84 -21.40 -16.34 -2.72
C GLU A 84 -21.46 -15.94 -4.19
N SER A 85 -21.70 -16.96 -5.00
CA SER A 85 -22.07 -16.86 -6.41
C SER A 85 -23.37 -16.07 -6.53
N GLN A 86 -23.38 -15.07 -7.39
CA GLN A 86 -24.51 -14.78 -8.28
C GLN A 86 -24.02 -14.00 -9.49
#